data_AF-A0A170WK34-F1
#
_entry.id   AF-A0A170WK34-F1
#
_cell.length_a   1.000
_cell.length_b   1.000
_cell.length_c   1.000
_cell.angle_alpha   90.00
_cell.angle_beta   90.00
_cell.angle_gamma   90.00
#
_symmetry.space_group_name_H-M   'P 1'
#
loop_
_entity.id
_entity.type
_entity.pdbx_description
1 polymer ?
#
loop_
_entity_poly.entity_id
_entity_poly.type
_entity_poly.pdbx_seq_one_letter_code
_entity_poly.pdbx_strand_id
1 'polypeptide(L)'
;MAPFLSLIMRLLDIVSDLNVFEIRQLMDTICIIAFGDPDVLSEEPVFLQNEICMIVQKQLSCPEPPVFKSGVICSLMTIKHMVKKKENETNVTPDTEDLQPKEGSTNE
;
A
#
# COMPACT_ATOMS: atom_id res chain seq x y z
N MET A 1 -5.54 2.83 -15.96
CA MET A 1 -4.51 1.84 -15.53
C MET A 1 -4.20 0.82 -16.62
N ALA A 2 -5.19 0.18 -17.23
CA ALA A 2 -5.00 -0.82 -18.30
C ALA A 2 -3.95 -0.50 -19.40
N PRO A 3 -3.86 0.72 -19.99
CA PRO A 3 -2.90 0.97 -21.08
C PRO A 3 -1.43 1.04 -20.63
N PHE A 4 -1.17 1.23 -19.34
CA PHE A 4 0.20 1.33 -18.81
C PHE A 4 0.63 0.07 -18.03
N LEU A 5 -0.27 -0.91 -17.87
CA LEU A 5 0.01 -2.10 -17.09
C LEU A 5 1.20 -2.88 -17.67
N SER A 6 1.23 -3.11 -18.98
CA SER A 6 2.34 -3.79 -19.64
C SER A 6 3.68 -3.05 -19.49
N LEU A 7 3.63 -1.71 -19.43
CA LEU A 7 4.82 -0.89 -19.19
C LEU A 7 5.30 -1.02 -17.75
N ILE A 8 4.39 -0.97 -16.77
CA ILE A 8 4.69 -1.16 -15.35
C ILE A 8 5.32 -2.54 -15.12
N MET A 9 4.75 -3.59 -15.73
CA MET A 9 5.32 -4.94 -15.66
C MET A 9 6.72 -5.02 -16.25
N ARG A 10 6.99 -4.32 -17.37
CA ARG A 10 8.34 -4.26 -17.92
C ARG A 10 9.34 -3.51 -17.06
N LEU A 11 8.91 -2.47 -16.36
CA LEU A 11 9.77 -1.79 -15.40
C LEU A 11 10.10 -2.69 -14.21
N LEU A 12 9.14 -3.50 -13.74
CA LEU A 12 9.38 -4.46 -12.67
C LEU A 12 10.31 -5.61 -13.09
N ASP A 13 10.26 -6.05 -14.36
CA ASP A 13 11.15 -7.08 -14.90
C ASP A 13 12.63 -6.68 -14.86
N ILE A 14 12.94 -5.40 -15.06
CA ILE A 14 14.33 -4.88 -15.11
C ILE A 14 14.83 -4.37 -13.76
N VAL A 15 14.04 -4.46 -12.69
CA VAL A 15 14.35 -3.76 -11.43
C VAL A 15 15.66 -4.24 -10.78
N SER A 16 16.07 -5.48 -11.03
CA SER A 16 17.37 -6.01 -10.56
C SER A 16 18.57 -5.37 -11.24
N ASP A 17 18.38 -4.77 -12.42
CA ASP A 17 19.43 -4.14 -13.22
C ASP A 17 19.59 -2.65 -12.89
N LEU A 18 18.66 -2.10 -12.11
CA LEU A 18 18.64 -0.70 -11.70
C LEU A 18 19.54 -0.46 -10.49
N ASN A 19 19.99 0.78 -10.33
CA ASN A 19 20.69 1.18 -9.11
C ASN A 19 19.70 1.39 -7.94
N VAL A 20 20.22 1.44 -6.70
CA VAL A 20 19.41 1.55 -5.48
C VAL A 20 18.44 2.74 -5.50
N PHE A 21 18.86 3.89 -6.07
CA PHE A 21 18.04 5.09 -6.11
C PHE A 21 16.90 4.94 -7.13
N GLU A 22 17.19 4.39 -8.30
CA GLU A 22 16.20 4.08 -9.34
C GLU A 22 15.17 3.05 -8.85
N ILE A 23 15.61 1.99 -8.17
CA ILE A 23 14.72 0.99 -7.56
C ILE A 23 13.76 1.67 -6.59
N ARG A 24 14.26 2.56 -5.72
CA ARG A 24 13.41 3.29 -4.77
C ARG A 24 12.40 4.18 -5.47
N GLN A 25 12.80 4.95 -6.48
CA GLN A 25 11.88 5.83 -7.22
C GLN A 25 10.81 5.04 -7.98
N LEU A 26 11.23 3.96 -8.64
CA LEU A 26 10.33 3.08 -9.37
C LEU A 26 9.30 2.45 -8.42
N MET A 27 9.78 1.85 -7.34
CA MET A 27 8.91 1.21 -6.35
C MET A 27 8.01 2.20 -5.63
N ASP A 28 8.47 3.42 -5.35
CA ASP A 28 7.61 4.46 -4.76
C ASP A 28 6.45 4.80 -5.69
N THR A 29 6.74 4.98 -6.98
CA THR A 29 5.73 5.29 -8.01
C THR A 29 4.73 4.15 -8.17
N ILE A 30 5.23 2.92 -8.35
CA ILE A 30 4.38 1.74 -8.55
C ILE A 30 3.54 1.44 -7.30
N CYS A 31 4.10 1.59 -6.11
CA CYS A 31 3.37 1.37 -4.87
C CYS A 31 2.34 2.48 -4.58
N ILE A 32 2.56 3.74 -4.98
CA ILE A 32 1.50 4.77 -4.93
C ILE A 32 0.34 4.37 -5.82
N ILE A 33 0.63 3.82 -7.00
CA ILE A 33 -0.38 3.37 -7.94
C ILE A 33 -1.14 2.12 -7.40
N ALA A 34 -0.44 1.22 -6.72
CA ALA A 34 -1.00 -0.05 -6.23
C ALA A 34 -1.67 0.05 -4.85
N PHE A 35 -1.20 0.94 -3.98
CA PHE A 35 -1.67 1.08 -2.58
C PHE A 35 -2.20 2.48 -2.27
N GLY A 36 -2.35 3.33 -3.29
CA GLY A 36 -2.88 4.68 -3.17
C GLY A 36 -4.34 4.72 -2.73
N ASP A 37 -4.84 5.95 -2.57
CA ASP A 37 -6.18 6.20 -2.03
C ASP A 37 -7.27 5.51 -2.87
N PRO A 38 -8.05 4.59 -2.28
CA PRO A 38 -9.15 3.91 -2.97
C PRO A 38 -10.24 4.89 -3.46
N ASP A 39 -10.38 6.07 -2.83
CA ASP A 39 -11.36 7.08 -3.26
C ASP A 39 -10.95 7.75 -4.59
N VAL A 40 -9.67 7.69 -4.94
CA VAL A 40 -9.10 8.24 -6.18
C VAL A 40 -8.96 7.16 -7.27
N LEU A 41 -8.80 5.90 -6.88
CA LEU A 41 -8.58 4.77 -7.80
C LEU A 41 -9.87 3.97 -7.98
N SER A 42 -10.62 4.30 -9.04
CA SER A 42 -11.96 3.77 -9.35
C SER A 42 -12.08 2.23 -9.50
N GLU A 43 -11.01 1.45 -9.48
CA GLU A 43 -11.06 -0.01 -9.43
C GLU A 43 -9.84 -0.52 -8.66
N GLU A 44 -10.04 -1.39 -7.67
CA GLU A 44 -8.98 -1.91 -6.81
C GLU A 44 -7.82 -2.51 -7.65
N PRO A 45 -6.58 -1.99 -7.54
CA PRO A 45 -5.43 -2.52 -8.27
C PRO A 45 -4.89 -3.81 -7.61
N VAL A 46 -5.77 -4.70 -7.13
CA VAL A 46 -5.42 -5.98 -6.47
C VAL A 46 -4.49 -6.82 -7.36
N PHE A 47 -4.73 -6.80 -8.67
CA PHE A 47 -3.82 -7.45 -9.62
C PHE A 47 -2.39 -6.92 -9.50
N LEU A 48 -2.20 -5.60 -9.52
CA LEU A 48 -0.88 -4.99 -9.43
C LEU A 48 -0.23 -5.22 -8.05
N GLN A 49 -1.00 -5.20 -6.97
CA GLN A 49 -0.51 -5.55 -5.64
C GLN A 49 0.03 -6.99 -5.60
N ASN A 50 -0.69 -7.94 -6.21
CA ASN A 50 -0.25 -9.34 -6.29
C ASN A 50 1.04 -9.48 -7.11
N GLU A 51 1.13 -8.80 -8.25
CA GLU A 51 2.34 -8.81 -9.09
C GLU A 51 3.56 -8.24 -8.35
N ILE A 52 3.39 -7.13 -7.62
CA ILE A 52 4.45 -6.56 -6.77
C ILE A 52 4.90 -7.58 -5.72
N CYS A 53 3.97 -8.18 -4.99
CA CYS A 53 4.28 -9.18 -3.97
C CYS A 53 5.03 -10.39 -4.56
N MET A 54 4.59 -10.87 -5.72
CA MET A 54 5.23 -12.00 -6.41
C MET A 54 6.66 -11.68 -6.83
N ILE A 55 6.91 -10.50 -7.39
CA ILE A 55 8.25 -10.08 -7.80
C ILE A 55 9.18 -9.90 -6.59
N VAL A 56 8.67 -9.30 -5.52
CA VAL A 56 9.40 -9.20 -4.25
C VAL A 56 9.81 -10.58 -3.75
N GLN A 57 8.87 -11.53 -3.67
CA GLN A 57 9.15 -12.90 -3.22
C GLN A 57 10.15 -13.63 -4.12
N LYS A 58 10.03 -13.47 -5.44
CA LYS A 58 10.96 -14.04 -6.42
C LYS A 58 12.39 -13.52 -6.22
N GLN A 59 12.55 -12.23 -5.97
CA GLN A 59 13.87 -11.62 -5.74
C GLN A 59 14.47 -12.02 -4.40
N LEU A 60 13.67 -12.05 -3.33
CA LEU A 60 14.13 -12.51 -2.01
C LEU A 60 14.51 -14.00 -1.99
N SER A 61 13.94 -14.79 -2.90
CA SER A 61 14.26 -16.21 -3.05
C SER A 61 15.45 -16.44 -3.99
N CYS A 62 15.97 -15.39 -4.64
CA CYS A 62 17.10 -15.51 -5.54
C CYS A 62 18.42 -15.58 -4.75
N PRO A 63 19.29 -16.58 -4.99
CA PRO A 63 20.58 -16.68 -4.30
C PRO A 63 21.62 -15.67 -4.79
N GLU A 64 21.36 -15.01 -5.93
CA GLU A 64 22.26 -14.02 -6.50
C GLU A 64 22.23 -12.73 -5.66
N PRO A 65 23.36 -12.29 -5.07
CA PRO A 65 23.36 -11.19 -4.11
C PRO A 65 22.83 -9.85 -4.65
N PRO A 66 23.13 -9.44 -5.91
CA PRO A 66 22.51 -8.26 -6.51
C PRO A 66 20.98 -8.32 -6.55
N VAL A 67 20.42 -9.44 -7.00
CA VAL A 67 18.97 -9.64 -7.11
C VAL A 67 18.31 -9.69 -5.73
N PHE A 68 18.93 -10.38 -4.78
CA PHE A 68 18.46 -10.43 -3.39
C PHE A 68 18.44 -9.03 -2.75
N LYS A 69 19.49 -8.22 -2.96
CA LYS A 69 19.54 -6.83 -2.47
C LYS A 69 18.43 -5.98 -3.07
N SER A 70 18.14 -6.11 -4.37
CA SER A 70 16.97 -5.49 -4.99
C SER A 70 15.68 -5.92 -4.29
N GLY A 71 15.51 -7.22 -4.05
CA GLY A 71 14.36 -7.78 -3.35
C GLY A 71 14.13 -7.18 -1.96
N VAL A 72 15.20 -6.96 -1.20
CA VAL A 72 15.13 -6.29 0.12
C VAL A 72 14.63 -4.85 -0.01
N ILE A 73 15.14 -4.10 -0.99
CA ILE A 73 14.71 -2.71 -1.23
C ILE A 73 13.24 -2.67 -1.67
N CYS A 74 12.85 -3.51 -2.62
CA CYS A 74 11.46 -3.62 -3.10
C CYS A 74 10.51 -3.98 -1.95
N SER A 75 10.91 -4.88 -1.05
CA SER A 75 10.13 -5.27 0.14
C SER A 75 9.90 -4.08 1.07
N LEU A 76 10.96 -3.35 1.40
CA LEU A 76 10.90 -2.17 2.27
C LEU A 76 9.96 -1.10 1.69
N MET A 77 10.08 -0.84 0.39
CA MET A 77 9.22 0.12 -0.30
C MET A 77 7.76 -0.34 -0.32
N THR A 78 7.51 -1.62 -0.54
CA THR A 78 6.15 -2.18 -0.53
C THR A 78 5.51 -2.03 0.86
N ILE A 79 6.22 -2.42 1.93
CA ILE A 79 5.75 -2.31 3.31
C ILE A 79 5.45 -0.85 3.68
N LYS A 80 6.34 0.09 3.29
CA LYS A 80 6.15 1.54 3.51
C LYS A 80 4.78 2.02 3.03
N HIS A 81 4.31 1.52 1.88
CA HIS A 81 3.03 1.93 1.29
C HIS A 81 1.84 1.13 1.82
N MET A 82 2.03 -0.12 2.22
CA MET A 82 0.97 -0.92 2.87
C MET A 82 0.56 -0.35 4.24
N VAL A 83 1.50 0.22 5.01
CA VAL A 83 1.24 0.73 6.37
C VAL A 83 0.45 2.05 6.36
N LYS A 84 0.48 2.84 5.27
CA LYS A 84 -0.24 4.12 5.16
C LYS A 84 -1.77 4.00 5.13
N LYS A 85 -2.32 2.79 4.98
CA LYS A 85 -3.76 2.55 4.83
C LYS A 85 -4.58 2.68 6.13
N LYS A 86 -3.99 3.13 7.26
CA LYS A 86 -4.61 3.07 8.60
C LYS A 86 -4.83 4.42 9.32
N GLU A 87 -5.01 5.53 8.61
CA GLU A 87 -5.39 6.81 9.27
C GLU A 87 -6.91 7.09 9.29
N ASN A 88 -7.75 6.23 8.71
CA ASN A 88 -9.21 6.39 8.71
C ASN A 88 -9.99 5.27 9.45
N GLU A 89 -9.51 4.85 10.62
CA GLU A 89 -10.40 4.29 11.62
C GLU A 89 -10.55 5.34 12.71
N THR A 90 -11.51 6.25 12.50
CA THR A 90 -12.00 7.17 13.53
C THR A 90 -12.33 6.36 14.77
N ASN A 91 -11.45 6.39 15.76
CA ASN A 91 -11.77 6.03 17.12
C ASN A 91 -12.67 7.15 17.66
N VAL A 92 -13.92 7.16 17.22
CA VAL A 92 -14.94 8.05 17.79
C VAL A 92 -15.11 7.56 19.22
N THR A 93 -14.44 8.25 20.15
CA THR A 93 -14.84 8.17 21.55
C THR A 93 -16.27 8.71 21.56
N PRO A 94 -17.29 7.94 21.97
CA PRO A 94 -18.64 8.47 22.04
C PRO A 94 -18.60 9.68 22.97
N ASP A 95 -19.00 10.85 22.46
CA ASP A 95 -19.10 12.04 23.29
C ASP A 95 -20.02 11.72 24.47
N THR A 96 -19.56 12.06 25.67
CA THR A 96 -20.22 11.72 26.94
C THR A 96 -21.46 12.58 27.20
N GLU A 97 -22.11 13.07 26.13
CA GLU A 97 -23.30 13.92 26.19
C GLU A 97 -24.61 13.11 26.15
N ASP A 98 -24.57 11.85 25.73
CA ASP A 98 -25.74 10.94 25.74
C ASP A 98 -26.02 10.29 27.13
N LEU A 99 -25.27 10.68 28.17
CA LEU A 99 -25.43 10.15 29.54
C LEU A 99 -26.04 11.16 30.52
N GLN A 100 -26.82 12.14 30.04
CA GLN A 100 -27.68 12.89 30.97
C GLN A 100 -28.90 12.03 31.39
N PRO A 101 -29.07 11.76 32.70
CA PRO A 101 -30.30 11.16 33.19
C PRO A 101 -31.46 12.13 32.90
N LYS A 102 -32.52 11.65 32.23
CA LYS A 102 -33.78 12.40 32.15
C LYS A 102 -34.38 12.49 33.56
N GLU A 103 -34.07 13.57 34.27
CA GLU A 103 -34.82 13.95 35.47
C GLU A 103 -36.23 14.43 35.07
N GLY A 104 -37.21 13.60 35.41
CA GLY A 104 -38.52 13.96 36.00
C GLY A 104 -39.46 14.93 35.28
N SER A 105 -40.67 14.44 34.96
CA SER A 105 -41.91 15.18 35.28
C SER A 105 -43.09 14.23 35.48
N THR A 106 -43.39 13.92 36.74
CA THR A 106 -44.74 13.61 37.22
C THR A 106 -45.60 14.85 37.04
N ASN A 107 -46.83 14.71 36.51
CA ASN A 107 -48.00 15.61 36.54
C ASN A 107 -49.03 14.94 35.61
N GLU A 108 -50.29 14.60 35.94
CA GLU A 108 -51.24 14.88 37.03
C GLU A 108 -52.11 13.61 37.24
#